data_AF-A0A9D7FL90-F1
#
_entry.id   AF-A0A9D7FL90-F1
#
_cell.length_a   1.000
_cell.length_b   1.000
_cell.length_c   1.000
_cell.angle_alpha   90.00
_cell.angle_beta   90.00
_cell.angle_gamma   90.00
#
_symmetry.space_group_name_H-M   'P 1'
#
loop_
_entity.id
_entity.type
_entity.pdbx_description
1 polymer ?
#
loop_
_entity_poly.entity_id
_entity_poly.type
_entity_poly.pdbx_seq_one_letter_code
_entity_poly.pdbx_strand_id
1 'polypeptide(L)'
;MNREARQRFQALAKQLSFILCHAPDEFGLVLEPGGWIPLRTLVQALHEEDAWKGITVSRIIDLGWQLEDCPLNLKVNGFVSNPVLLVNRCHPSANRHLLL
;
A
#
# COMPACT_ATOMS: atom_id res chain seq x y z
N MET A 1 -12.38 -19.25 -5.84
CA MET A 1 -12.10 -18.58 -4.54
C MET A 1 -13.41 -18.40 -3.78
N ASN A 2 -13.44 -18.72 -2.48
CA ASN A 2 -14.67 -18.62 -1.68
C ASN A 2 -15.07 -17.15 -1.47
N ARG A 3 -16.38 -16.85 -1.34
CA ARG A 3 -16.90 -15.47 -1.30
C ARG A 3 -16.28 -14.65 -0.17
N GLU A 4 -16.16 -15.23 1.01
CA GLU A 4 -15.58 -14.60 2.20
C GLU A 4 -14.10 -14.26 1.99
N ALA A 5 -13.35 -15.18 1.37
CA ALA A 5 -11.94 -14.94 1.04
C ALA A 5 -11.80 -13.74 0.09
N ARG A 6 -12.65 -13.65 -0.94
CA ARG A 6 -12.67 -12.52 -1.88
C ARG A 6 -12.97 -11.20 -1.17
N GLN A 7 -13.94 -11.17 -0.26
CA GLN A 7 -14.29 -9.97 0.50
C GLN A 7 -13.15 -9.52 1.41
N ARG A 8 -12.52 -10.47 2.12
CA ARG A 8 -11.36 -10.20 2.98
C ARG A 8 -10.18 -9.66 2.18
N PHE A 9 -9.97 -10.18 0.97
CA PHE A 9 -8.97 -9.69 0.03
C PHE A 9 -9.26 -8.27 -0.48
N GLN A 10 -10.51 -7.97 -0.82
CA GLN A 10 -10.90 -6.61 -1.24
C GLN A 10 -10.74 -5.59 -0.11
N ALA A 11 -11.08 -5.97 1.13
CA ALA A 11 -10.89 -5.11 2.29
C ALA A 11 -9.40 -4.79 2.50
N LEU A 12 -8.53 -5.79 2.37
CA LEU A 12 -7.08 -5.61 2.45
C LEU A 12 -6.54 -4.70 1.35
N ALA A 13 -6.96 -4.90 0.11
CA ALA A 13 -6.54 -4.05 -1.01
C ALA A 13 -6.93 -2.57 -0.80
N LYS A 14 -8.13 -2.32 -0.25
CA LYS A 14 -8.58 -0.97 0.13
C LYS A 14 -7.72 -0.38 1.25
N GLN A 15 -7.44 -1.14 2.30
CA GLN A 15 -6.60 -0.69 3.41
C GLN A 15 -5.19 -0.34 2.92
N LEU A 16 -4.59 -1.21 2.11
CA LEU A 16 -3.29 -0.97 1.51
C LEU A 16 -3.27 0.28 0.63
N SER A 17 -4.30 0.47 -0.21
CA SER A 17 -4.44 1.67 -1.02
C SER A 17 -4.54 2.93 -0.15
N PHE A 18 -5.26 2.85 0.98
CA PHE A 18 -5.43 3.97 1.90
C PHE A 18 -4.11 4.34 2.58
N ILE A 19 -3.42 3.37 3.18
CA ILE A 19 -2.12 3.56 3.85
C ILE A 19 -1.11 4.18 2.88
N LEU A 20 -1.00 3.63 1.68
CA LEU A 20 -0.03 4.10 0.69
C LEU A 20 -0.37 5.52 0.18
N CYS A 21 -1.65 5.87 0.02
CA CYS A 21 -2.05 7.17 -0.52
C CYS A 21 -2.05 8.30 0.50
N HIS A 22 -2.49 8.04 1.72
CA HIS A 22 -2.84 9.11 2.66
C HIS A 22 -1.82 9.29 3.78
N ALA A 23 -1.21 8.20 4.25
CA ALA A 23 -0.53 8.22 5.54
C ALA A 23 0.55 7.13 5.69
N PRO A 24 1.54 7.03 4.79
CA PRO A 24 2.61 6.05 4.98
C PRO A 24 3.41 6.30 6.26
N ASP A 25 3.61 7.56 6.65
CA ASP A 25 4.39 7.94 7.84
C ASP A 25 3.68 7.60 9.16
N GLU A 26 2.34 7.66 9.21
CA GLU A 26 1.57 7.25 10.40
C GLU A 26 1.76 5.77 10.74
N PHE A 27 2.11 4.95 9.73
CA PHE A 27 2.40 3.53 9.87
C PHE A 27 3.91 3.26 9.98
N GLY A 28 4.73 4.30 10.21
CA GLY A 28 6.18 4.19 10.27
C GLY A 28 6.82 3.78 8.94
N LEU A 29 6.10 3.92 7.82
CA LEU A 29 6.58 3.55 6.50
C LEU A 29 7.27 4.74 5.82
N VAL A 30 8.50 4.51 5.35
CA VAL A 30 9.23 5.46 4.52
C VAL A 30 9.14 5.02 3.07
N LEU A 31 8.66 5.92 2.20
CA LEU A 31 8.59 5.70 0.77
C LEU A 31 9.99 5.86 0.15
N GLU A 32 10.41 4.87 -0.62
CA GLU A 32 11.55 4.97 -1.52
C GLU A 32 11.27 5.94 -2.68
N PRO A 33 12.30 6.45 -3.36
CA PRO A 33 12.15 7.22 -4.58
C PRO A 33 11.19 6.55 -5.58
N GLY A 34 10.19 7.29 -6.06
CA GLY A 34 9.13 6.75 -6.91
C GLY A 34 7.94 6.11 -6.16
N GLY A 35 7.91 6.13 -4.82
CA GLY A 35 6.71 5.77 -4.05
C GLY A 35 6.59 4.29 -3.74
N TRP A 36 7.74 3.62 -3.70
CA TRP A 36 7.83 2.19 -3.43
C TRP A 36 8.11 1.94 -1.96
N ILE A 37 7.60 0.83 -1.44
CA ILE A 37 7.90 0.36 -0.08
C ILE A 37 8.27 -1.12 -0.16
N PRO A 38 9.27 -1.60 0.57
CA PRO A 38 9.52 -3.03 0.69
C PRO A 38 8.30 -3.74 1.28
N LEU A 39 7.88 -4.86 0.67
CA LEU A 39 6.73 -5.65 1.15
C LEU A 39 6.88 -6.13 2.59
N ARG A 40 8.12 -6.42 3.02
CA ARG A 40 8.40 -6.84 4.40
C ARG A 40 8.06 -5.72 5.40
N THR A 41 8.45 -4.49 5.09
CA THR A 41 8.17 -3.31 5.92
C THR A 41 6.66 -3.05 5.99
N LEU A 42 5.96 -3.16 4.84
CA LEU A 42 4.51 -3.03 4.81
C LEU A 42 3.79 -4.11 5.64
N VAL A 43 4.22 -5.37 5.53
CA VAL A 43 3.64 -6.48 6.33
C VAL A 43 3.88 -6.23 7.82
N GLN A 44 5.07 -5.76 8.18
CA GLN A 44 5.39 -5.44 9.58
C GLN A 44 4.45 -4.35 10.13
N ALA A 45 4.21 -3.28 9.38
CA ALA A 45 3.28 -2.22 9.79
C ALA A 45 1.82 -2.72 9.87
N LEU A 46 1.40 -3.58 8.94
CA LEU A 46 0.07 -4.19 9.01
C LEU A 46 -0.14 -5.07 10.24
N HIS A 47 0.90 -5.69 10.78
CA HIS A 47 0.79 -6.52 11.99
C HIS A 47 0.49 -5.71 13.25
N GLU A 48 0.68 -4.40 13.23
CA GLU A 48 0.25 -3.52 14.33
C GLU A 48 -1.28 -3.42 14.42
N GLU A 49 -1.99 -3.66 13.32
CA GLU A 49 -3.45 -3.78 13.33
C GLU A 49 -3.90 -5.22 13.59
N ASP A 50 -4.71 -5.44 14.63
CA ASP A 50 -5.24 -6.76 15.00
C ASP A 50 -6.01 -7.45 13.86
N ALA A 51 -6.65 -6.69 12.97
CA ALA A 51 -7.38 -7.23 11.82
C ALA A 51 -6.49 -7.96 10.79
N TRP A 52 -5.19 -7.62 10.77
CA TRP A 52 -4.23 -8.10 9.77
C TRP A 52 -3.04 -8.87 10.39
N LYS A 53 -3.07 -9.10 11.70
CA LYS A 53 -2.10 -9.99 12.38
C LYS A 53 -2.07 -11.36 11.71
N GLY A 54 -0.88 -11.75 11.25
CA GLY A 54 -0.65 -13.04 10.58
C GLY A 54 -0.69 -12.98 9.05
N ILE A 55 -0.84 -11.81 8.44
CA ILE A 55 -0.69 -11.70 6.99
C ILE A 55 0.76 -11.90 6.55
N THR A 56 0.96 -12.56 5.42
CA THR A 56 2.30 -12.85 4.87
C THR A 56 2.54 -12.10 3.56
N VAL A 57 3.82 -11.92 3.21
CA VAL A 57 4.21 -11.35 1.92
C VAL A 57 3.61 -12.16 0.76
N SER A 58 3.60 -13.50 0.87
CA SER A 58 2.99 -14.36 -0.14
C SER A 58 1.50 -14.06 -0.35
N ARG A 59 0.77 -13.71 0.71
CA ARG A 59 -0.64 -13.33 0.63
C ARG A 59 -0.85 -12.00 -0.11
N ILE A 60 0.06 -11.04 0.06
CA ILE A 60 0.04 -9.75 -0.66
C ILE A 60 0.44 -9.94 -2.12
N ILE A 61 1.38 -10.85 -2.40
CA ILE A 61 1.74 -11.19 -3.79
C ILE A 61 0.56 -11.86 -4.49
N ASP A 62 -0.06 -12.87 -3.85
CA ASP A 62 -1.27 -13.54 -4.37
C ASP A 62 -2.38 -12.55 -4.69
N LEU A 63 -2.61 -11.56 -3.81
CA LEU A 63 -3.53 -10.44 -4.07
C LEU A 63 -3.29 -9.72 -5.40
N GLY A 64 -2.03 -9.43 -5.70
CA GLY A 64 -1.64 -8.74 -6.93
C GLY A 64 -1.94 -9.53 -8.20
N TRP A 65 -1.92 -10.86 -8.11
CA TRP A 65 -2.24 -11.73 -9.24
C TRP A 65 -3.74 -12.03 -9.35
N GLN A 66 -4.48 -12.00 -8.24
CA GLN A 66 -5.88 -12.43 -8.16
C GLN A 66 -6.88 -11.29 -8.45
N LEU A 67 -6.47 -10.04 -8.27
CA LEU A 67 -7.33 -8.88 -8.49
C LEU A 67 -6.96 -8.21 -9.82
N GLU A 68 -7.79 -8.43 -10.85
CA GLU A 68 -7.64 -7.79 -12.17
C GLU A 68 -7.61 -6.24 -12.07
N ASP A 69 -8.29 -5.68 -11.07
CA ASP A 69 -8.34 -4.24 -10.77
C ASP A 69 -7.54 -3.85 -9.52
N CYS A 70 -6.44 -4.56 -9.20
CA CYS A 70 -5.66 -4.22 -8.01
C CYS A 70 -5.06 -2.81 -8.16
N PRO A 71 -5.39 -1.86 -7.26
CA PRO A 71 -4.81 -0.51 -7.30
C PRO A 71 -3.36 -0.50 -6.77
N LEU A 72 -2.68 -1.65 -6.75
CA LEU A 72 -1.33 -1.80 -6.23
C LEU A 72 -0.43 -2.30 -7.34
N ASN A 73 0.70 -1.65 -7.53
CA ASN A 73 1.76 -2.08 -8.42
C ASN A 73 2.81 -2.86 -7.61
N LEU A 74 3.12 -4.08 -8.03
CA LEU A 74 4.08 -4.97 -7.36
C LEU A 74 5.31 -5.17 -8.25
N LYS A 75 6.50 -5.00 -7.67
CA LYS A 75 7.76 -5.36 -8.30
C LYS A 75 8.17 -6.79 -7.95
N VAL A 76 8.81 -7.46 -8.91
CA VAL A 76 9.43 -8.79 -8.73
C VAL A 76 10.43 -8.85 -7.56
N ASN A 77 11.03 -7.70 -7.20
CA ASN A 77 11.94 -7.58 -6.06
C ASN A 77 11.23 -7.46 -4.69
N GLY A 78 9.91 -7.60 -4.66
CA GLY A 78 9.12 -7.53 -3.44
C GLY A 78 8.88 -6.10 -2.93
N PHE A 79 8.64 -5.16 -3.85
CA PHE A 79 8.21 -3.80 -3.52
C PHE A 79 6.79 -3.56 -3.97
N VAL A 80 6.09 -2.67 -3.26
CA VAL A 80 4.72 -2.27 -3.56
C VAL A 80 4.61 -0.75 -3.62
N SER A 81 3.80 -0.25 -4.55
CA SER A 81 3.43 1.16 -4.66
C SER A 81 1.99 1.26 -5.14
N ASN A 82 1.28 2.33 -4.77
CA ASN A 82 0.02 2.65 -5.46
C ASN A 82 0.35 3.49 -6.72
N PRO A 83 -0.07 3.09 -7.94
CA PRO A 83 0.18 3.87 -9.14
C PRO A 83 -0.50 5.25 -9.12
N VAL A 84 -1.52 5.47 -8.28
CA VAL A 84 -2.08 6.81 -8.04
C VAL A 84 -1.02 7.75 -7.45
N LEU A 85 -0.05 7.24 -6.68
CA LEU A 85 1.12 8.01 -6.21
C LEU A 85 2.14 8.31 -7.32
N LEU A 86 2.12 7.55 -8.43
CA LEU A 86 3.02 7.78 -9.58
C LEU A 86 2.48 8.87 -10.51
N VAL A 87 1.16 9.05 -10.62
CA VAL A 87 0.54 10.14 -11.40
C VAL A 87 0.39 11.45 -10.62
N ASN A 88 0.19 11.41 -9.30
CA ASN A 88 -0.04 12.63 -8.48
C ASN A 88 1.21 13.22 -7.80
N ARG A 89 2.42 12.77 -8.14
CA ARG A 89 3.67 13.36 -7.61
C ARG A 89 4.52 14.12 -8.63
N CYS A 90 3.89 14.53 -9.73
CA CYS A 90 4.37 15.62 -10.59
C CYS A 90 3.61 16.92 -10.31
N HIS A 91 3.79 17.53 -9.13
CA HIS A 91 3.77 19.00 -9.06
C HIS A 91 4.66 19.54 -7.93
N PRO A 92 5.84 20.09 -8.25
CA PRO A 92 6.60 20.93 -7.33
C PRO A 92 6.05 22.36 -7.41
N SER A 93 4.85 22.62 -6.88
CA SER A 93 4.40 23.97 -6.56
C SER A 93 3.18 23.94 -5.66
N ALA A 94 3.42 23.92 -4.35
CA ALA A 94 2.45 24.40 -3.36
C ALA A 94 3.22 24.78 -2.12
N ASN A 95 3.93 25.90 -2.28
CA ASN A 95 4.53 26.68 -1.22
C ASN A 95 3.47 26.94 -0.14
N ARG A 96 3.53 26.24 1.01
CA ARG A 96 2.81 26.64 2.22
C ARG A 96 3.55 27.83 2.82
N HIS A 97 3.35 29.01 2.25
CA HIS A 97 3.33 30.23 3.05
C HIS A 97 2.03 30.21 3.86
N LEU A 98 2.15 29.80 5.11
CA LEU A 98 1.22 30.13 6.19
C LEU A 98 1.98 30.00 7.51
N LEU A 99 2.84 30.98 7.74
CA LEU A 99 3.16 31.48 9.07
C LEU A 99 2.93 32.99 9.03
N LEU A 100 1.83 33.38 9.66
CA LEU A 100 1.41 34.73 10.07
C LEU A 100 1.05 35.74 8.98
#